data_AF-A0A2W1HGD6-F1
#
_entry.id   AF-A0A2W1HGD6-F1
#
_cell.length_a   1.000
_cell.length_b   1.000
_cell.length_c   1.000
_cell.angle_alpha   90.00
_cell.angle_beta   90.00
_cell.angle_gamma   90.00
#
_symmetry.space_group_name_H-M   'P 1'
#
loop_
_entity.id
_entity.type
_entity.pdbx_description
1 polymer ?
#
loop_
_entity_poly.entity_id
_entity_poly.type
_entity_poly.pdbx_seq_one_letter_code
_entity_poly.pdbx_strand_id
1 'polypeptide(L)'
;MASNTHNAPVLDVIDKDAGHAFQLPVKRIHDGDDVTFFLASRAYADIMTFIFQLNTSMIPRKVNSKEQGKDASFKEWILNDPDVPHPPIVQSLAKLLEALTSIIDEAPPDPGPRRFGNVSFRTWYDIVRERVPDLLDQHLPASVLAFKSTSDVPAKTELEAYLIGSFGSSQRLDYGTGHELSFLAFLGCLWKLGAFPESQDGDQERGIVLGVIEPYLALIRRLILTYTLEPAGSHGVWGLDDHFFLPYIFGSAQFSPPITTPGDVAAEGSLPSAPHPGDVAKAPAVERERRRNMYFSAIGFIYDVKKGPFWEHSNILYDVSGVKAGWAKINKVSSTLQDLKLDAPSSLKTCLSEQ
;
A
#
# COMPACT_ATOMS: atom_id res chain seq x y z
N MET A 1 -31.37 13.57 -13.87
CA MET A 1 -30.44 13.48 -12.73
C MET A 1 -29.07 13.81 -13.26
N ALA A 2 -28.53 14.97 -12.91
CA ALA A 2 -27.21 15.40 -13.39
C ALA A 2 -26.16 14.48 -12.76
N SER A 3 -25.39 13.76 -13.59
CA SER A 3 -24.19 13.07 -13.12
C SER A 3 -23.21 14.13 -12.62
N ASN A 4 -22.91 14.12 -11.32
CA ASN A 4 -21.85 14.95 -10.74
C ASN A 4 -20.50 14.53 -11.35
N THR A 5 -20.08 15.19 -12.43
CA THR A 5 -18.82 14.96 -13.14
C THR A 5 -17.58 15.49 -12.40
N HIS A 6 -17.69 15.78 -11.09
CA HIS A 6 -16.62 16.40 -10.29
C HIS A 6 -16.07 15.52 -9.16
N ASN A 7 -16.69 14.37 -8.88
CA ASN A 7 -16.21 13.47 -7.82
C ASN A 7 -15.53 12.25 -8.44
N ALA A 8 -14.29 11.96 -8.01
CA ALA A 8 -13.64 10.70 -8.30
C ALA A 8 -14.43 9.53 -7.67
N PRO A 9 -14.38 8.32 -8.24
CA PRO A 9 -15.01 7.16 -7.64
C PRO A 9 -14.41 6.89 -6.25
N VAL A 10 -15.28 6.60 -5.29
CA VAL A 10 -14.95 6.28 -3.89
C VAL A 10 -15.45 4.88 -3.61
N LEU A 11 -14.71 4.12 -2.80
CA LEU A 11 -15.12 2.78 -2.43
C LEU A 11 -16.39 2.83 -1.57
N ASP A 12 -17.41 2.07 -1.97
CA ASP A 12 -18.71 2.07 -1.29
C ASP A 12 -18.64 1.48 0.13
N VAL A 13 -19.32 2.14 1.06
CA VAL A 13 -19.52 1.63 2.43
C VAL A 13 -20.76 0.73 2.45
N ILE A 14 -20.62 -0.43 3.10
CA ILE A 14 -21.70 -1.40 3.26
C ILE A 14 -22.73 -0.86 4.25
N ASP A 15 -24.00 -1.01 3.88
CA ASP A 15 -25.12 -0.64 4.75
C ASP A 15 -25.12 -1.48 6.04
N LYS A 16 -24.92 -0.79 7.16
CA LYS A 16 -24.86 -1.36 8.51
C LYS A 16 -26.18 -2.03 8.91
N ASP A 17 -27.31 -1.52 8.42
CA ASP A 17 -28.64 -2.01 8.80
C ASP A 17 -29.04 -3.25 7.99
N ALA A 18 -28.65 -3.29 6.72
CA ALA A 18 -28.84 -4.46 5.85
C ALA A 18 -28.00 -5.67 6.33
N GLY A 19 -26.82 -5.41 6.90
CA GLY A 19 -25.85 -6.45 7.26
C GLY A 19 -25.11 -7.02 6.06
N HIS A 20 -24.14 -7.92 6.31
CA HIS A 20 -23.29 -8.49 5.27
C HIS A 20 -23.04 -9.99 5.46
N ALA A 21 -22.97 -10.73 4.36
CA ALA A 21 -22.65 -12.15 4.38
C ALA A 21 -21.13 -12.33 4.26
N PHE A 22 -20.44 -12.38 5.39
CA PHE A 22 -19.00 -12.60 5.45
C PHE A 22 -18.65 -14.05 5.10
N GLN A 23 -17.43 -14.25 4.61
CA GLN A 23 -16.94 -15.58 4.26
C GLN A 23 -15.46 -15.70 4.62
N LEU A 24 -15.04 -16.90 5.02
CA LEU A 24 -13.61 -17.16 5.12
C LEU A 24 -13.00 -17.06 3.71
N PRO A 25 -11.97 -16.21 3.49
CA PRO A 25 -11.32 -16.15 2.20
C PRO A 25 -10.79 -17.53 1.81
N VAL A 26 -11.07 -17.92 0.57
CA VAL A 26 -10.57 -19.15 -0.03
C VAL A 26 -9.91 -18.80 -1.34
N LYS A 27 -8.91 -19.58 -1.74
CA LYS A 27 -8.33 -19.46 -3.06
C LYS A 27 -9.39 -19.60 -4.16
N ARG A 28 -9.39 -18.60 -5.04
CA ARG A 28 -10.27 -18.54 -6.22
C ARG A 28 -9.51 -18.47 -7.54
N ILE A 29 -8.19 -18.26 -7.49
CA ILE A 29 -7.34 -18.21 -8.69
C ILE A 29 -6.34 -19.37 -8.63
N HIS A 30 -6.52 -20.34 -9.51
CA HIS A 30 -5.70 -21.53 -9.64
C HIS A 30 -4.91 -21.51 -10.94
N ASP A 31 -5.53 -21.05 -12.03
CA ASP A 31 -4.90 -20.98 -13.35
C ASP A 31 -5.16 -19.64 -14.08
N GLY A 32 -4.91 -19.61 -15.40
CA GLY A 32 -5.05 -18.38 -16.19
C GLY A 32 -6.49 -17.96 -16.48
N ASP A 33 -7.42 -18.91 -16.55
CA ASP A 33 -8.82 -18.58 -16.85
C ASP A 33 -9.48 -17.92 -15.63
N ASP A 34 -9.10 -18.37 -14.42
CA ASP A 34 -9.53 -17.74 -13.17
C ASP A 34 -9.06 -16.29 -13.04
N VAL A 35 -7.89 -15.93 -13.61
CA VAL A 35 -7.42 -14.55 -13.65
C VAL A 35 -8.39 -13.68 -14.46
N THR A 36 -8.87 -14.18 -15.60
CA THR A 36 -9.86 -13.47 -16.41
C THR A 36 -11.16 -13.25 -15.63
N PHE A 37 -11.60 -14.24 -14.86
CA PHE A 37 -12.77 -14.08 -13.97
C PHE A 37 -12.51 -13.04 -12.88
N PHE A 38 -11.33 -13.05 -12.27
CA PHE A 38 -10.95 -12.09 -11.23
C PHE A 38 -10.97 -10.65 -11.75
N LEU A 39 -10.43 -10.39 -12.95
CA LEU A 39 -10.43 -9.06 -13.56
C LEU A 39 -11.84 -8.51 -13.81
N ALA A 40 -12.82 -9.39 -14.02
CA ALA A 40 -14.24 -9.04 -14.16
C ALA A 40 -15.01 -9.01 -12.82
N SER A 41 -14.35 -9.35 -11.70
CA SER A 41 -15.00 -9.50 -10.40
C SER A 41 -15.22 -8.17 -9.69
N ARG A 42 -16.18 -8.15 -8.76
CA ARG A 42 -16.39 -7.02 -7.85
C ARG A 42 -15.17 -6.76 -6.96
N ALA A 43 -14.44 -7.81 -6.57
CA ALA A 43 -13.24 -7.66 -5.74
C ALA A 43 -12.16 -6.85 -6.44
N TYR A 44 -11.90 -7.12 -7.73
CA TYR A 44 -10.96 -6.34 -8.53
C TYR A 44 -11.39 -4.88 -8.63
N ALA A 45 -12.67 -4.64 -8.98
CA ALA A 45 -13.20 -3.29 -9.09
C ALA A 45 -13.04 -2.50 -7.78
N ASP A 46 -13.41 -3.11 -6.64
CA ASP A 46 -13.30 -2.50 -5.32
C ASP A 46 -11.84 -2.20 -4.94
N ILE A 47 -10.91 -3.14 -5.20
CA ILE A 47 -9.46 -2.95 -4.96
C ILE A 47 -8.96 -1.75 -5.78
N MET A 48 -9.23 -1.73 -7.09
CA MET A 48 -8.75 -0.67 -7.96
C MET A 48 -9.35 0.68 -7.57
N THR A 49 -10.65 0.74 -7.29
CA THR A 49 -11.30 1.95 -6.78
C THR A 49 -10.62 2.45 -5.51
N PHE A 50 -10.30 1.57 -4.56
CA PHE A 50 -9.63 1.97 -3.34
C PHE A 50 -8.21 2.50 -3.59
N ILE A 51 -7.44 1.87 -4.48
CA ILE A 51 -6.10 2.36 -4.85
C ILE A 51 -6.18 3.74 -5.48
N PHE A 52 -7.11 3.96 -6.43
CA PHE A 52 -7.29 5.27 -7.06
C PHE A 52 -7.74 6.34 -6.07
N GLN A 53 -8.61 5.97 -5.13
CA GLN A 53 -9.07 6.85 -4.06
C GLN A 53 -7.91 7.28 -3.16
N LEU A 54 -7.11 6.32 -2.67
CA LEU A 54 -5.92 6.60 -1.86
C LEU A 54 -4.86 7.37 -2.65
N ASN A 55 -4.65 7.05 -3.93
CA ASN A 55 -3.68 7.73 -4.79
C ASN A 55 -4.03 9.21 -5.00
N THR A 56 -5.30 9.51 -5.29
CA THR A 56 -5.76 10.89 -5.52
C THR A 56 -5.63 11.75 -4.26
N SER A 57 -5.79 11.15 -3.08
CA SER A 57 -5.65 11.86 -1.80
C SER A 57 -4.22 12.36 -1.58
N MET A 58 -3.22 11.64 -2.12
CA MET A 58 -1.79 11.96 -1.98
C MET A 58 -1.29 13.05 -2.93
N ILE A 59 -2.11 13.51 -3.88
CA ILE A 59 -1.73 14.59 -4.79
C ILE A 59 -1.71 15.93 -4.04
N PRO A 60 -0.69 16.79 -4.22
CA PRO A 60 -0.63 18.11 -3.59
C PRO A 60 -1.89 18.94 -3.84
N ARG A 61 -2.23 19.84 -2.90
CA ARG A 61 -3.41 20.71 -3.01
C ARG A 61 -3.03 22.15 -3.31
N LYS A 62 -3.77 22.81 -4.20
CA LYS A 62 -3.66 24.26 -4.38
C LYS A 62 -4.27 24.96 -3.17
N VAL A 63 -3.52 25.86 -2.57
CA VAL A 63 -3.97 26.68 -1.46
C VAL A 63 -4.38 28.04 -2.01
N ASN A 64 -5.66 28.39 -1.85
CA ASN A 64 -6.17 29.69 -2.27
C ASN A 64 -5.72 30.77 -1.27
N SER A 65 -4.50 31.29 -1.41
CA SER A 65 -4.09 32.49 -0.67
C SER A 65 -4.83 33.71 -1.23
N LYS A 66 -5.86 34.19 -0.52
CA LYS A 66 -6.54 35.47 -0.80
C LYS A 66 -5.68 36.71 -0.48
N GLU A 67 -4.39 36.52 -0.20
CA GLU A 67 -3.46 37.61 0.07
C GLU A 67 -2.74 38.03 -1.21
N GLN A 68 -3.14 39.21 -1.67
CA GLN A 68 -2.59 40.05 -2.75
C GLN A 68 -1.16 39.70 -3.20
N GLY A 69 -1.04 39.14 -4.40
CA GLY A 69 0.17 39.23 -5.23
C GLY A 69 1.29 38.20 -5.01
N LYS A 70 1.09 37.16 -4.20
CA LYS A 70 2.03 36.02 -4.12
C LYS A 70 1.61 34.89 -5.06
N ASP A 71 2.61 34.20 -5.63
CA ASP A 71 2.43 33.00 -6.47
C ASP A 71 1.46 32.00 -5.83
N ALA A 72 0.76 31.22 -6.66
CA ALA A 72 -0.14 30.16 -6.19
C ALA A 72 0.59 29.24 -5.19
N SER A 73 0.16 29.26 -3.93
CA SER A 73 0.72 28.40 -2.89
C SER A 73 0.13 26.99 -3.00
N PHE A 74 0.91 25.98 -2.62
CA PHE A 74 0.49 24.58 -2.64
C PHE A 74 0.87 23.89 -1.33
N LYS A 75 0.05 22.94 -0.92
CA LYS A 75 0.33 22.02 0.19
C LYS A 75 0.75 20.68 -0.42
N GLU A 76 2.02 20.35 -0.25
CA GLU A 76 2.51 18.98 -0.45
C GLU A 76 2.25 18.14 0.80
N TRP A 77 2.17 16.82 0.61
CA TRP A 77 1.99 15.85 1.70
C TRP A 77 3.27 15.05 1.84
N ILE A 78 4.01 15.25 2.92
CA ILE A 78 5.29 14.57 3.16
C ILE A 78 5.14 13.38 4.11
N LEU A 79 6.16 12.53 4.20
CA LEU A 79 6.20 11.51 5.25
C LEU A 79 6.21 12.18 6.63
N ASN A 80 5.41 11.66 7.57
CA ASN A 80 5.23 12.24 8.91
C ASN A 80 4.76 13.71 8.90
N ASP A 81 3.98 14.11 7.89
CA ASP A 81 3.41 15.46 7.80
C ASP A 81 2.48 15.74 9.00
N PRO A 82 2.73 16.81 9.78
CA PRO A 82 1.95 17.11 10.98
C PRO A 82 0.51 17.55 10.69
N ASP A 83 0.21 17.97 9.46
CA ASP A 83 -1.12 18.45 9.06
C ASP A 83 -2.04 17.30 8.61
N VAL A 84 -1.53 16.07 8.57
CA VAL A 84 -2.34 14.88 8.24
C VAL A 84 -3.08 14.43 9.49
N PRO A 85 -4.43 14.35 9.46
CA PRO A 85 -5.17 13.95 10.63
C PRO A 85 -4.96 12.47 10.95
N HIS A 86 -4.81 12.20 12.24
CA HIS A 86 -4.77 10.84 12.77
C HIS A 86 -6.05 10.59 13.56
N PRO A 87 -7.17 10.21 12.91
CA PRO A 87 -8.39 9.84 13.62
C PRO A 87 -8.15 8.63 14.56
N PRO A 88 -9.04 8.38 15.54
CA PRO A 88 -8.86 7.28 16.49
C PRO A 88 -8.58 5.92 15.86
N ILE A 89 -9.20 5.61 14.72
CA ILE A 89 -8.97 4.37 13.96
C ILE A 89 -7.53 4.30 13.42
N VAL A 90 -7.01 5.36 12.82
CA VAL A 90 -5.62 5.41 12.31
C VAL A 90 -4.62 5.26 13.45
N GLN A 91 -4.85 5.95 14.57
CA GLN A 91 -3.99 5.79 15.76
C GLN A 91 -4.04 4.35 16.33
N SER A 92 -5.20 3.70 16.28
CA SER A 92 -5.35 2.34 16.78
C SER A 92 -4.67 1.34 15.86
N LEU A 93 -4.76 1.52 14.54
CA LEU A 93 -4.03 0.72 13.55
C LEU A 93 -2.51 0.94 13.65
N ALA A 94 -2.05 2.17 13.89
CA ALA A 94 -0.63 2.44 14.15
C ALA A 94 -0.13 1.68 15.39
N LYS A 95 -0.89 1.67 16.50
CA LYS A 95 -0.56 0.88 17.70
C LYS A 95 -0.56 -0.63 17.44
N LEU A 96 -1.49 -1.12 16.62
CA LEU A 96 -1.49 -2.52 16.18
C LEU A 96 -0.19 -2.85 15.43
N LEU A 97 0.23 -1.99 14.49
CA LEU A 97 1.48 -2.17 13.75
C LEU A 97 2.72 -2.06 14.66
N GLU A 98 2.71 -1.18 15.65
CA GLU A 98 3.76 -1.09 16.68
C GLU A 98 3.86 -2.38 17.49
N ALA A 99 2.73 -2.94 17.94
CA ALA A 99 2.70 -4.21 18.65
C ALA A 99 3.23 -5.37 17.79
N LEU A 100 2.87 -5.42 16.51
CA LEU A 100 3.43 -6.40 15.57
C LEU A 100 4.93 -6.20 15.34
N THR A 101 5.38 -4.95 15.31
CA THR A 101 6.78 -4.58 15.17
C THR A 101 7.60 -5.03 16.39
N SER A 102 7.06 -4.91 17.62
CA SER A 102 7.77 -5.35 18.82
C SER A 102 7.95 -6.87 18.90
N ILE A 103 7.09 -7.66 18.24
CA ILE A 103 7.24 -9.13 18.20
C ILE A 103 8.56 -9.54 17.51
N ILE A 104 9.14 -8.69 16.65
CA ILE A 104 10.46 -8.95 16.04
C ILE A 104 11.53 -9.14 17.12
N ASP A 105 11.45 -8.38 18.20
CA ASP A 105 12.40 -8.45 19.31
C ASP A 105 12.22 -9.74 20.16
N GLU A 106 11.03 -10.36 20.10
CA GLU A 106 10.73 -11.65 20.75
C GLU A 106 11.17 -12.85 19.90
N ALA A 107 11.42 -12.66 18.61
CA ALA A 107 11.84 -13.70 17.67
C ALA A 107 13.19 -13.34 17.02
N PRO A 108 14.31 -13.32 17.78
CA PRO A 108 15.60 -12.90 17.26
C PRO A 108 16.08 -13.81 16.11
N PRO A 109 16.84 -13.25 15.15
CA PRO A 109 17.39 -14.04 14.05
C PRO A 109 18.40 -15.08 14.55
N ASP A 110 18.27 -16.34 14.14
CA ASP A 110 19.25 -17.40 14.45
C ASP A 110 20.67 -16.98 13.97
N PRO A 111 21.79 -17.19 14.68
CA PRO A 111 23.12 -16.75 14.23
C PRO A 111 23.80 -17.63 13.16
N GLY A 112 23.21 -18.77 12.73
CA GLY A 112 23.85 -19.71 11.81
C GLY A 112 24.19 -19.15 10.40
N PRO A 113 25.18 -19.74 9.68
CA PRO A 113 25.49 -19.36 8.31
C PRO A 113 24.33 -19.69 7.38
N ARG A 114 23.91 -18.74 6.54
CA ARG A 114 22.69 -18.85 5.73
C ARG A 114 22.89 -18.53 4.26
N ARG A 115 22.19 -19.29 3.42
CA ARG A 115 22.03 -19.06 1.97
C ARG A 115 20.64 -18.57 1.58
N PHE A 116 19.64 -18.79 2.43
CA PHE A 116 18.20 -18.52 2.20
C PHE A 116 17.60 -17.80 3.42
N GLY A 117 16.30 -17.48 3.36
CA GLY A 117 15.56 -16.83 4.44
C GLY A 117 15.77 -17.45 5.83
N ASN A 118 15.68 -16.60 6.86
CA ASN A 118 15.87 -16.97 8.25
C ASN A 118 14.63 -17.67 8.83
N VAL A 119 14.83 -18.89 9.33
CA VAL A 119 13.76 -19.70 9.94
C VAL A 119 13.11 -19.04 11.16
N SER A 120 13.79 -18.10 11.84
CA SER A 120 13.18 -17.31 12.93
C SER A 120 11.94 -16.53 12.49
N PHE A 121 11.77 -16.27 11.18
CA PHE A 121 10.53 -15.69 10.65
C PHE A 121 9.32 -16.59 10.91
N ARG A 122 9.47 -17.92 10.91
CA ARG A 122 8.38 -18.84 11.28
C ARG A 122 7.93 -18.63 12.71
N THR A 123 8.89 -18.48 13.62
CA THR A 123 8.62 -18.17 15.02
C THR A 123 7.87 -16.85 15.16
N TRP A 124 8.35 -15.79 14.49
CA TRP A 124 7.65 -14.50 14.47
C TRP A 124 6.22 -14.64 13.94
N TYR A 125 6.05 -15.35 12.82
CA TYR A 125 4.76 -15.55 12.17
C TYR A 125 3.79 -16.35 13.04
N ASP A 126 4.26 -17.39 13.73
CA ASP A 126 3.45 -18.19 14.65
C ASP A 126 2.97 -17.35 15.85
N ILE A 127 3.84 -16.51 16.42
CA ILE A 127 3.45 -15.57 17.50
C ILE A 127 2.41 -14.57 17.00
N VAL A 128 2.59 -14.01 15.80
CA VAL A 128 1.62 -13.11 15.18
C VAL A 128 0.28 -13.80 14.98
N ARG A 129 0.27 -15.02 14.43
CA ARG A 129 -0.96 -15.80 14.24
C ARG A 129 -1.71 -16.05 15.55
N GLU A 130 -0.99 -16.32 16.64
CA GLU A 130 -1.58 -16.52 17.96
C GLU A 130 -2.17 -15.23 18.55
N ARG A 131 -1.51 -14.08 18.35
CA ARG A 131 -1.88 -12.81 19.00
C ARG A 131 -2.81 -11.92 18.19
N VAL A 132 -2.88 -12.07 16.88
CA VAL A 132 -3.73 -11.23 16.01
C VAL A 132 -5.20 -11.22 16.44
N PRO A 133 -5.84 -12.35 16.82
CA PRO A 133 -7.22 -12.32 17.29
C PRO A 133 -7.45 -11.34 18.45
N ASP A 134 -6.55 -11.31 19.43
CA ASP A 134 -6.63 -10.41 20.58
C ASP A 134 -6.26 -8.97 20.21
N LEU A 135 -5.25 -8.78 19.35
CA LEU A 135 -4.86 -7.45 18.85
C LEU A 135 -5.99 -6.79 18.05
N LEU A 136 -6.75 -7.57 17.27
CA LEU A 136 -7.93 -7.08 16.57
C LEU A 136 -9.02 -6.63 17.54
N ASP A 137 -9.29 -7.40 18.60
CA ASP A 137 -10.26 -7.01 19.63
C ASP A 137 -9.84 -5.74 20.39
N GLN A 138 -8.54 -5.57 20.61
CA GLN A 138 -7.99 -4.43 21.33
C GLN A 138 -7.98 -3.14 20.49
N HIS A 139 -7.68 -3.23 19.19
CA HIS A 139 -7.40 -2.07 18.34
C HIS A 139 -8.49 -1.75 17.32
N LEU A 140 -9.38 -2.68 16.98
CA LEU A 140 -10.48 -2.36 16.08
C LEU A 140 -11.72 -1.86 16.83
N PRO A 141 -12.49 -0.92 16.23
CA PRO A 141 -13.73 -0.44 16.82
C PRO A 141 -14.75 -1.58 16.97
N ALA A 142 -15.47 -1.59 18.09
CA ALA A 142 -16.55 -2.55 18.33
C ALA A 142 -17.64 -2.51 17.23
N SER A 143 -17.86 -1.34 16.61
CA SER A 143 -18.79 -1.18 15.48
C SER A 143 -18.39 -1.98 14.23
N VAL A 144 -17.10 -2.28 14.06
CA VAL A 144 -16.57 -3.11 12.97
C VAL A 144 -16.61 -4.58 13.36
N LEU A 145 -16.19 -4.91 14.58
CA LEU A 145 -16.13 -6.29 15.05
C LEU A 145 -17.53 -6.91 15.25
N ALA A 146 -18.49 -6.11 15.72
CA ALA A 146 -19.89 -6.51 15.91
C ALA A 146 -20.77 -6.13 14.70
N PHE A 147 -20.19 -5.94 13.51
CA PHE A 147 -20.96 -5.65 12.30
C PHE A 147 -21.97 -6.78 12.06
N LYS A 148 -23.21 -6.42 11.69
CA LYS A 148 -24.31 -7.36 11.50
C LYS A 148 -23.97 -8.36 10.39
N SER A 149 -23.67 -9.60 10.77
CA SER A 149 -23.48 -10.71 9.82
C SER A 149 -24.82 -11.33 9.44
N THR A 150 -25.00 -11.61 8.15
CA THR A 150 -26.12 -12.40 7.61
C THR A 150 -25.70 -13.85 7.29
N SER A 151 -24.51 -14.25 7.75
CA SER A 151 -23.92 -15.58 7.60
C SER A 151 -23.38 -16.10 8.94
N ASP A 152 -22.94 -17.36 8.99
CA ASP A 152 -22.32 -17.94 10.19
C ASP A 152 -20.91 -17.41 10.48
N VAL A 153 -20.31 -16.67 9.54
CA VAL A 153 -18.96 -16.11 9.67
C VAL A 153 -19.06 -14.67 10.18
N PRO A 154 -18.30 -14.26 11.21
CA PRO A 154 -18.24 -12.87 11.66
C PRO A 154 -17.23 -12.06 10.83
N ALA A 155 -17.41 -10.74 10.79
CA ALA A 155 -16.50 -9.81 10.11
C ALA A 155 -15.04 -9.98 10.54
N LYS A 156 -14.82 -10.22 11.84
CA LYS A 156 -13.50 -10.44 12.43
C LYS A 156 -12.72 -11.56 11.74
N THR A 157 -13.37 -12.69 11.44
CA THR A 157 -12.72 -13.85 10.84
C THR A 157 -12.21 -13.56 9.43
N GLU A 158 -12.96 -12.80 8.64
CA GLU A 158 -12.54 -12.39 7.31
C GLU A 158 -11.41 -11.35 7.36
N LEU A 159 -11.50 -10.37 8.27
CA LEU A 159 -10.46 -9.36 8.50
C LEU A 159 -9.13 -9.99 8.96
N GLU A 160 -9.20 -10.96 9.87
CA GLU A 160 -8.04 -11.69 10.38
C GLU A 160 -7.29 -12.40 9.26
N ALA A 161 -8.00 -13.06 8.34
CA ALA A 161 -7.38 -13.76 7.22
C ALA A 161 -6.57 -12.81 6.32
N TYR A 162 -7.13 -11.64 5.97
CA TYR A 162 -6.41 -10.64 5.16
C TYR A 162 -5.21 -10.04 5.90
N LEU A 163 -5.33 -9.79 7.21
CA LEU A 163 -4.23 -9.26 8.00
C LEU A 163 -3.08 -10.28 8.13
N ILE A 164 -3.38 -11.54 8.45
CA ILE A 164 -2.38 -12.61 8.55
C ILE A 164 -1.70 -12.88 7.20
N GLY A 165 -2.45 -12.78 6.09
CA GLY A 165 -1.92 -12.89 4.74
C GLY A 165 -0.96 -11.77 4.33
N SER A 166 -0.87 -10.69 5.11
CA SER A 166 -0.17 -9.47 4.71
C SER A 166 1.33 -9.42 5.02
N PHE A 167 1.89 -10.39 5.75
CA PHE A 167 3.27 -10.30 6.26
C PHE A 167 4.30 -11.17 5.55
N GLY A 168 3.89 -11.93 4.52
CA GLY A 168 4.75 -12.90 3.81
C GLY A 168 4.32 -14.35 4.02
N SER A 169 5.04 -15.29 3.41
CA SER A 169 4.84 -16.73 3.61
C SER A 169 5.84 -17.30 4.60
N SER A 170 5.36 -17.83 5.73
CA SER A 170 6.21 -18.50 6.72
C SER A 170 6.82 -19.81 6.18
N GLN A 171 6.17 -20.44 5.21
CA GLN A 171 6.68 -21.68 4.61
C GLN A 171 7.85 -21.39 3.68
N ARG A 172 7.66 -20.45 2.74
CA ARG A 172 8.65 -20.06 1.73
C ARG A 172 9.69 -19.06 2.23
N LEU A 173 9.43 -18.38 3.35
CA LEU A 173 10.27 -17.32 3.89
C LEU A 173 10.43 -16.15 2.90
N ASP A 174 9.33 -15.80 2.23
CA ASP A 174 9.28 -14.76 1.21
C ASP A 174 8.23 -13.69 1.50
N TYR A 175 8.39 -12.54 0.84
CA TYR A 175 7.42 -11.45 0.82
C TYR A 175 7.36 -10.84 -0.57
N GLY A 176 6.19 -10.34 -0.97
CA GLY A 176 6.00 -9.69 -2.26
C GLY A 176 4.66 -8.98 -2.39
N THR A 177 4.36 -8.53 -3.60
CA THR A 177 3.26 -7.59 -3.87
C THR A 177 1.87 -8.12 -3.58
N GLY A 178 1.64 -9.45 -3.56
CA GLY A 178 0.33 -9.97 -3.16
C GLY A 178 0.12 -9.98 -1.64
N HIS A 179 1.18 -10.05 -0.84
CA HIS A 179 1.09 -9.81 0.61
C HIS A 179 0.80 -8.33 0.89
N GLU A 180 1.47 -7.42 0.17
CA GLU A 180 1.15 -5.99 0.18
C GLU A 180 -0.32 -5.74 -0.20
N LEU A 181 -0.82 -6.43 -1.23
CA LEU A 181 -2.23 -6.36 -1.64
C LEU A 181 -3.18 -6.91 -0.57
N SER A 182 -2.80 -7.95 0.17
CA SER A 182 -3.60 -8.47 1.29
C SER A 182 -3.75 -7.43 2.40
N PHE A 183 -2.70 -6.65 2.71
CA PHE A 183 -2.81 -5.53 3.64
C PHE A 183 -3.77 -4.45 3.15
N LEU A 184 -3.68 -4.12 1.86
CA LEU A 184 -4.58 -3.15 1.25
C LEU A 184 -6.04 -3.65 1.27
N ALA A 185 -6.28 -4.94 1.03
CA ALA A 185 -7.59 -5.55 1.12
C ALA A 185 -8.14 -5.49 2.54
N PHE A 186 -7.32 -5.75 3.57
CA PHE A 186 -7.69 -5.55 4.97
C PHE A 186 -8.14 -4.11 5.25
N LEU A 187 -7.39 -3.11 4.79
CA LEU A 187 -7.77 -1.69 4.93
C LEU A 187 -9.04 -1.34 4.14
N GLY A 188 -9.20 -1.92 2.95
CA GLY A 188 -10.41 -1.79 2.13
C GLY A 188 -11.63 -2.37 2.83
N CYS A 189 -11.50 -3.52 3.49
CA CYS A 189 -12.57 -4.09 4.32
C CYS A 189 -12.94 -3.15 5.47
N LEU A 190 -11.97 -2.58 6.19
CA LEU A 190 -12.24 -1.59 7.24
C LEU A 190 -12.96 -0.34 6.69
N TRP A 191 -12.57 0.14 5.52
CA TRP A 191 -13.27 1.21 4.82
C TRP A 191 -14.73 0.85 4.53
N LYS A 192 -14.95 -0.31 3.91
CA LYS A 192 -16.29 -0.80 3.56
C LYS A 192 -17.18 -1.04 4.78
N LEU A 193 -16.62 -1.37 5.93
CA LEU A 193 -17.37 -1.51 7.19
C LEU A 193 -17.63 -0.17 7.89
N GLY A 194 -17.16 0.94 7.32
CA GLY A 194 -17.34 2.28 7.85
C GLY A 194 -16.57 2.50 9.15
N ALA A 195 -15.35 1.99 9.23
CA ALA A 195 -14.43 2.18 10.35
C ALA A 195 -13.85 3.60 10.41
N PHE A 196 -13.71 4.25 9.25
CA PHE A 196 -13.19 5.60 9.10
C PHE A 196 -14.33 6.62 9.14
N PRO A 197 -14.10 7.82 9.70
CA PRO A 197 -15.09 8.89 9.67
C PRO A 197 -15.27 9.41 8.22
N GLU A 198 -16.27 10.27 8.03
CA GLU A 198 -16.50 10.90 6.72
C GLU A 198 -15.27 11.70 6.28
N SER A 199 -14.82 11.50 5.05
CA SER A 199 -13.67 12.23 4.52
C SER A 199 -14.04 13.59 3.94
N GLN A 200 -13.20 14.57 4.22
CA GLN A 200 -13.19 15.89 3.60
C GLN A 200 -11.86 16.10 2.89
N ASP A 201 -11.90 16.25 1.56
CA ASP A 201 -10.71 16.42 0.71
C ASP A 201 -9.62 15.34 0.92
N GLY A 202 -10.04 14.08 1.03
CA GLY A 202 -9.13 12.93 1.09
C GLY A 202 -8.31 12.85 2.39
N ASP A 203 -8.74 13.52 3.45
CA ASP A 203 -8.04 13.59 4.73
C ASP A 203 -7.91 12.24 5.44
N GLN A 204 -8.95 11.40 5.39
CA GLN A 204 -8.92 10.06 5.97
C GLN A 204 -8.05 9.12 5.14
N GLU A 205 -8.13 9.21 3.81
CA GLU A 205 -7.30 8.47 2.88
C GLU A 205 -5.82 8.81 3.06
N ARG A 206 -5.48 10.09 3.23
CA ARG A 206 -4.12 10.52 3.56
C ARG A 206 -3.67 9.96 4.91
N GLY A 207 -4.56 9.96 5.91
CA GLY A 207 -4.32 9.31 7.21
C GLY A 207 -4.07 7.81 7.09
N ILE A 208 -4.76 7.12 6.19
CA ILE A 208 -4.52 5.69 5.88
C ILE A 208 -3.14 5.51 5.23
N VAL A 209 -2.82 6.29 4.20
CA VAL A 209 -1.56 6.12 3.45
C VAL A 209 -0.35 6.45 4.33
N LEU A 210 -0.33 7.62 4.96
CA LEU A 210 0.83 8.09 5.71
C LEU A 210 0.86 7.59 7.15
N GLY A 211 -0.30 7.36 7.76
CA GLY A 211 -0.42 6.94 9.16
C GLY A 211 -0.56 5.43 9.36
N VAL A 212 -0.84 4.65 8.31
CA VAL A 212 -1.00 3.18 8.42
C VAL A 212 -0.16 2.43 7.38
N ILE A 213 -0.28 2.77 6.09
CA ILE A 213 0.48 2.07 5.03
C ILE A 213 1.98 2.32 5.16
N GLU A 214 2.44 3.56 5.37
CA GLU A 214 3.89 3.80 5.54
C GLU A 214 4.49 3.10 6.77
N PRO A 215 3.86 3.14 7.97
CA PRO A 215 4.30 2.33 9.11
C PRO A 215 4.31 0.83 8.83
N TYR A 216 3.33 0.31 8.08
CA TYR A 216 3.33 -1.09 7.63
C TYR A 216 4.53 -1.38 6.71
N LEU A 217 4.82 -0.54 5.73
CA LEU A 217 5.99 -0.69 4.85
C LEU A 217 7.30 -0.62 5.64
N ALA A 218 7.38 0.20 6.69
CA ALA A 218 8.52 0.23 7.60
C ALA A 218 8.69 -1.09 8.37
N LEU A 219 7.59 -1.65 8.89
CA LEU A 219 7.57 -2.98 9.51
C LEU A 219 8.06 -4.06 8.53
N ILE A 220 7.51 -4.13 7.32
CA ILE A 220 7.93 -5.13 6.33
C ILE A 220 9.41 -4.98 5.97
N ARG A 221 9.91 -3.75 5.77
CA ARG A 221 11.35 -3.53 5.52
C ARG A 221 12.22 -4.04 6.67
N ARG A 222 11.78 -3.88 7.92
CA ARG A 222 12.46 -4.45 9.10
C ARG A 222 12.41 -5.98 9.08
N LEU A 223 11.29 -6.60 8.71
CA LEU A 223 11.18 -8.06 8.56
C LEU A 223 12.12 -8.60 7.47
N ILE A 224 12.12 -7.98 6.29
CA ILE A 224 12.99 -8.36 5.16
C ILE A 224 14.46 -8.30 5.59
N LEU A 225 14.89 -7.21 6.25
CA LEU A 225 16.28 -7.08 6.70
C LEU A 225 16.63 -8.06 7.84
N THR A 226 15.74 -8.21 8.83
CA THR A 226 16.00 -9.03 10.03
C THR A 226 16.03 -10.52 9.69
N TYR A 227 15.09 -10.96 8.84
CA TYR A 227 14.92 -12.35 8.48
C TYR A 227 15.42 -12.70 7.08
N THR A 228 15.99 -11.75 6.35
CA THR A 228 16.53 -11.99 4.99
C THR A 228 15.48 -12.64 4.09
N LEU A 229 14.25 -12.10 4.11
CA LEU A 229 13.15 -12.67 3.34
C LEU A 229 13.42 -12.58 1.84
N GLU A 230 13.01 -13.61 1.12
CA GLU A 230 13.17 -13.68 -0.33
C GLU A 230 12.06 -12.92 -1.06
N PRO A 231 12.31 -12.39 -2.27
CA PRO A 231 11.26 -11.82 -3.11
C PRO A 231 10.27 -12.89 -3.59
N ALA A 232 8.99 -12.73 -3.27
CA ALA A 232 7.94 -13.63 -3.73
C ALA A 232 7.55 -13.32 -5.19
N GLY A 233 7.47 -14.34 -6.04
CA GLY A 233 7.04 -14.19 -7.44
C GLY A 233 8.08 -13.49 -8.34
N SER A 234 9.35 -13.93 -8.26
CA SER A 234 10.46 -13.28 -8.95
C SER A 234 10.26 -13.18 -10.47
N HIS A 235 10.03 -11.97 -10.96
CA HIS A 235 10.21 -11.62 -12.38
C HIS A 235 11.68 -11.34 -12.73
N GLY A 236 12.60 -11.58 -11.78
CA GLY A 236 13.99 -11.17 -11.88
C GLY A 236 14.10 -9.66 -12.07
N VAL A 237 14.98 -9.23 -12.97
CA VAL A 237 15.19 -7.81 -13.24
C VAL A 237 13.94 -7.14 -13.84
N TRP A 238 12.99 -7.89 -14.42
CA TRP A 238 11.80 -7.33 -15.08
C TRP A 238 10.66 -6.90 -14.13
N GLY A 239 10.84 -7.07 -12.81
CA GLY A 239 9.95 -6.51 -11.81
C GLY A 239 10.21 -5.01 -11.61
N LEU A 240 9.15 -4.26 -11.24
CA LEU A 240 9.31 -2.87 -10.80
C LEU A 240 10.21 -2.81 -9.55
N ASP A 241 9.89 -3.61 -8.54
CA ASP A 241 10.66 -3.82 -7.33
C ASP A 241 10.47 -5.28 -6.89
N ASP A 242 11.37 -5.76 -6.03
CA ASP A 242 11.38 -7.13 -5.52
C ASP A 242 10.18 -7.43 -4.59
N HIS A 243 9.73 -6.43 -3.82
CA HIS A 243 8.80 -6.64 -2.71
C HIS A 243 7.55 -5.76 -2.80
N PHE A 244 7.67 -4.53 -3.30
CA PHE A 244 6.64 -3.50 -3.15
C PHE A 244 6.14 -2.92 -4.47
N PHE A 245 4.93 -2.38 -4.45
CA PHE A 245 4.33 -1.67 -5.57
C PHE A 245 3.63 -0.38 -5.14
N LEU A 246 2.85 -0.44 -4.05
CA LEU A 246 2.10 0.72 -3.52
C LEU A 246 2.94 1.98 -3.22
N PRO A 247 4.15 1.93 -2.63
CA PRO A 247 4.92 3.15 -2.38
C PRO A 247 5.28 3.91 -3.65
N TYR A 248 5.40 3.22 -4.80
CA TYR A 248 5.66 3.87 -6.09
C TYR A 248 4.41 4.57 -6.65
N ILE A 249 3.22 4.02 -6.40
CA ILE A 249 1.95 4.68 -6.73
C ILE A 249 1.81 5.94 -5.89
N PHE A 250 1.74 5.81 -4.56
CA PHE A 250 1.46 6.93 -3.67
C PHE A 250 2.60 7.97 -3.66
N GLY A 251 3.84 7.52 -3.74
CA GLY A 251 5.00 8.40 -3.78
C GLY A 251 5.12 9.19 -5.08
N SER A 252 4.69 8.65 -6.22
CA SER A 252 4.64 9.45 -7.45
C SER A 252 3.49 10.46 -7.41
N ALA A 253 2.36 10.13 -6.77
CA ALA A 253 1.27 11.08 -6.55
C ALA A 253 1.68 12.28 -5.68
N GLN A 254 2.49 12.07 -4.62
CA GLN A 254 3.03 13.15 -3.78
C GLN A 254 3.79 14.23 -4.57
N PHE A 255 4.33 13.90 -5.75
CA PHE A 255 5.05 14.83 -6.61
C PHE A 255 4.30 15.23 -7.88
N SER A 256 3.06 14.81 -8.04
CA SER A 256 2.18 15.26 -9.12
C SER A 256 1.83 16.76 -9.00
N PRO A 257 1.40 17.42 -10.08
CA PRO A 257 0.94 18.81 -10.03
C PRO A 257 -0.18 19.01 -9.02
N PRO A 258 -0.22 20.17 -8.31
CA PRO A 258 -1.28 20.45 -7.35
C PRO A 258 -2.67 20.48 -7.98
N ILE A 259 -3.65 19.89 -7.28
CA ILE A 259 -5.07 19.87 -7.67
C ILE A 259 -5.93 20.70 -6.72
N THR A 260 -7.10 21.14 -7.19
CA THR A 260 -8.13 21.76 -6.33
C THR A 260 -9.26 20.79 -6.04
N THR A 261 -9.62 19.98 -7.04
CA THR A 261 -10.61 18.92 -6.93
C THR A 261 -10.04 17.61 -7.48
N PRO A 262 -10.59 16.44 -7.10
CA PRO A 262 -10.20 15.15 -7.68
C PRO A 262 -10.34 15.07 -9.21
N GLY A 263 -11.15 15.93 -9.83
CA GLY A 263 -11.30 16.02 -11.29
C GLY A 263 -10.13 16.72 -12.00
N ASP A 264 -9.26 17.44 -11.27
CA ASP A 264 -8.19 18.26 -11.84
C ASP A 264 -6.86 17.49 -12.03
N VAL A 265 -6.88 16.16 -11.88
CA VAL A 265 -5.67 15.33 -11.99
C VAL A 265 -5.05 15.48 -13.39
N ALA A 266 -3.90 16.13 -13.43
CA ALA A 266 -3.16 16.33 -14.67
C ALA A 266 -2.56 15.00 -15.17
N ALA A 267 -2.51 14.83 -16.49
CA ALA A 267 -1.88 13.65 -17.09
C ALA A 267 -0.34 13.71 -17.08
N GLU A 268 0.22 14.92 -16.99
CA GLU A 268 1.66 15.22 -17.10
C GLU A 268 2.01 16.41 -16.20
N GLY A 269 3.31 16.57 -15.94
CA GLY A 269 3.87 17.60 -15.07
C GLY A 269 4.31 17.06 -13.71
N SER A 270 4.89 17.97 -12.93
CA SER A 270 5.38 17.72 -11.58
C SER A 270 5.11 18.94 -10.71
N LEU A 271 5.07 18.73 -9.40
CA LEU A 271 5.16 19.80 -8.42
C LEU A 271 6.46 20.60 -8.62
N PRO A 272 6.48 21.94 -8.49
CA PRO A 272 7.71 22.73 -8.66
C PRO A 272 8.83 22.38 -7.69
N SER A 273 8.50 21.92 -6.48
CA SER A 273 9.46 21.47 -5.45
C SER A 273 9.86 19.99 -5.59
N ALA A 274 9.33 19.28 -6.59
CA ALA A 274 9.66 17.87 -6.80
C ALA A 274 11.07 17.70 -7.39
N PRO A 275 11.81 16.67 -6.97
CA PRO A 275 13.05 16.28 -7.63
C PRO A 275 12.77 15.85 -9.08
N HIS A 276 13.81 15.84 -9.93
CA HIS A 276 13.63 15.32 -11.29
C HIS A 276 13.48 13.78 -11.23
N PRO A 277 12.61 13.14 -12.04
CA PRO A 277 12.46 11.68 -12.02
C PRO A 277 13.79 10.91 -12.11
N GLY A 278 14.69 11.32 -13.00
CA GLY A 278 16.05 10.77 -13.10
C GLY A 278 16.94 10.86 -11.83
N ASP A 279 16.51 11.56 -10.79
CA ASP A 279 17.23 11.61 -9.51
C ASP A 279 17.08 10.31 -8.70
N VAL A 280 16.12 9.43 -9.03
CA VAL A 280 16.00 8.09 -8.39
C VAL A 280 17.24 7.21 -8.63
N ALA A 281 17.97 7.44 -9.72
CA ALA A 281 19.23 6.74 -10.03
C ALA A 281 20.46 7.37 -9.34
N LYS A 282 20.27 8.39 -8.50
CA LYS A 282 21.36 9.13 -7.84
C LYS A 282 21.25 8.98 -6.33
N ALA A 283 22.11 8.14 -5.74
CA ALA A 283 22.11 7.87 -4.29
C ALA A 283 22.08 9.13 -3.39
N PRO A 284 22.82 10.22 -3.67
CA PRO A 284 22.73 11.44 -2.85
C PRO A 284 21.38 12.15 -2.90
N ALA A 285 20.69 12.11 -4.04
CA ALA A 285 19.36 12.68 -4.16
C ALA A 285 18.34 11.79 -3.44
N VAL A 286 18.49 10.47 -3.56
CA VAL A 286 17.65 9.50 -2.85
C VAL A 286 17.77 9.68 -1.33
N GLU A 287 18.99 9.81 -0.80
CA GLU A 287 19.17 10.00 0.64
C GLU A 287 18.51 11.28 1.16
N ARG A 288 18.48 12.35 0.34
CA ARG A 288 17.81 13.59 0.70
C ARG A 288 16.28 13.45 0.70
N GLU A 289 15.70 12.78 -0.29
CA GLU A 289 14.25 12.72 -0.49
C GLU A 289 13.58 11.52 0.19
N ARG A 290 14.32 10.47 0.58
CA ARG A 290 13.76 9.23 1.15
C ARG A 290 12.99 9.42 2.46
N ARG A 291 13.21 10.54 3.16
CA ARG A 291 12.47 10.93 4.38
C ARG A 291 11.28 11.84 4.10
N ARG A 292 11.13 12.33 2.87
CA ARG A 292 10.08 13.26 2.45
C ARG A 292 8.98 12.56 1.63
N ASN A 293 9.34 11.50 0.88
CA ASN A 293 8.48 10.91 -0.14
C ASN A 293 8.53 9.37 -0.13
N MET A 294 7.37 8.72 -0.31
CA MET A 294 7.24 7.24 -0.29
C MET A 294 8.00 6.56 -1.43
N TYR A 295 8.04 7.15 -2.63
CA TYR A 295 8.76 6.59 -3.79
C TYR A 295 10.24 6.53 -3.47
N PHE A 296 10.81 7.65 -3.01
CA PHE A 296 12.22 7.72 -2.63
C PHE A 296 12.52 6.91 -1.36
N SER A 297 11.58 6.74 -0.45
CA SER A 297 11.68 5.82 0.70
C SER A 297 11.87 4.38 0.23
N ALA A 298 11.10 3.92 -0.77
CA ALA A 298 11.26 2.61 -1.39
C ALA A 298 12.55 2.48 -2.21
N ILE A 299 12.91 3.49 -3.00
CA ILE A 299 14.21 3.49 -3.71
C ILE A 299 15.38 3.45 -2.73
N GLY A 300 15.32 4.20 -1.63
CA GLY A 300 16.33 4.18 -0.58
C GLY A 300 16.52 2.78 -0.01
N PHE A 301 15.42 2.05 0.21
CA PHE A 301 15.49 0.66 0.64
C PHE A 301 16.19 -0.26 -0.38
N ILE A 302 15.98 -0.05 -1.69
CA ILE A 302 16.73 -0.77 -2.74
C ILE A 302 18.24 -0.53 -2.59
N TYR A 303 18.67 0.71 -2.37
CA TYR A 303 20.10 1.02 -2.18
C TYR A 303 20.68 0.40 -0.90
N ASP A 304 19.87 0.24 0.13
CA ASP A 304 20.29 -0.41 1.38
C ASP A 304 20.59 -1.90 1.12
N VAL A 305 19.72 -2.60 0.39
CA VAL A 305 19.79 -4.07 0.18
C VAL A 305 20.62 -4.49 -1.04
N LYS A 306 20.53 -3.78 -2.16
CA LYS A 306 21.24 -4.10 -3.41
C LYS A 306 22.56 -3.33 -3.50
N LYS A 307 23.53 -3.91 -4.21
CA LYS A 307 24.83 -3.30 -4.50
C LYS A 307 25.07 -3.32 -6.01
N GLY A 308 25.87 -2.37 -6.47
CA GLY A 308 26.13 -2.17 -7.89
C GLY A 308 25.37 -0.98 -8.48
N PRO A 309 25.54 -0.71 -9.78
CA PRO A 309 24.82 0.35 -10.48
C PRO A 309 23.30 0.10 -10.51
N PHE A 310 22.52 1.16 -10.26
CA PHE A 310 21.07 1.07 -10.15
C PHE A 310 20.39 0.45 -11.40
N TRP A 311 20.89 0.78 -12.58
CA TRP A 311 20.37 0.29 -13.86
C TRP A 311 20.59 -1.22 -14.08
N GLU A 312 21.54 -1.86 -13.38
CA GLU A 312 21.79 -3.30 -13.50
C GLU A 312 20.77 -4.14 -12.73
N HIS A 313 20.36 -3.65 -11.55
CA HIS A 313 19.52 -4.43 -10.63
C HIS A 313 18.06 -3.93 -10.52
N SER A 314 17.76 -2.78 -11.14
CA SER A 314 16.45 -2.10 -11.10
C SER A 314 16.17 -1.41 -12.45
N ASN A 315 16.29 -2.14 -13.55
CA ASN A 315 16.16 -1.59 -14.91
C ASN A 315 14.80 -0.93 -15.19
N ILE A 316 13.67 -1.50 -14.73
CA ILE A 316 12.34 -0.93 -14.96
C ILE A 316 12.21 0.42 -14.25
N LEU A 317 12.66 0.52 -12.99
CA LEU A 317 12.67 1.80 -12.27
C LEU A 317 13.62 2.81 -12.93
N TYR A 318 14.74 2.34 -13.47
CA TYR A 318 15.66 3.17 -14.23
C TYR A 318 15.01 3.70 -15.52
N ASP A 319 14.31 2.85 -16.27
CA ASP A 319 13.59 3.23 -17.48
C ASP A 319 12.46 4.23 -17.18
N VAL A 320 11.68 3.97 -16.13
CA VAL A 320 10.63 4.88 -15.64
C VAL A 320 11.21 6.24 -15.21
N SER A 321 12.43 6.26 -14.67
CA SER A 321 13.12 7.52 -14.32
C SER A 321 13.44 8.40 -15.54
N GLY A 322 13.47 7.81 -16.74
CA GLY A 322 13.68 8.51 -18.01
C GLY A 322 12.43 9.25 -18.54
N VAL A 323 11.27 9.10 -17.90
CA VAL A 323 10.02 9.75 -18.32
C VAL A 323 10.12 11.26 -18.12
N LYS A 324 10.19 12.00 -19.24
CA LYS A 324 10.33 13.46 -19.26
C LYS A 324 9.03 14.22 -19.00
N ALA A 325 7.89 13.54 -19.09
CA ALA A 325 6.56 14.13 -18.89
C ALA A 325 6.22 14.38 -17.40
N GLY A 326 7.15 14.13 -16.47
CA GLY A 326 6.99 14.44 -15.05
C GLY A 326 6.33 13.34 -14.22
N TRP A 327 6.18 13.60 -12.93
CA TRP A 327 5.69 12.64 -11.93
C TRP A 327 4.24 12.24 -12.14
N ALA A 328 3.38 13.12 -12.66
CA ALA A 328 2.00 12.75 -13.00
C ALA A 328 1.93 11.67 -14.06
N LYS A 329 2.84 11.70 -15.05
CA LYS A 329 2.92 10.64 -16.05
C LYS A 329 3.36 9.33 -15.43
N ILE A 330 4.37 9.38 -14.55
CA ILE A 330 4.87 8.22 -13.82
C ILE A 330 3.76 7.64 -12.93
N ASN A 331 2.98 8.48 -12.24
CA ASN A 331 1.87 8.04 -11.42
C ASN A 331 0.80 7.32 -12.24
N LYS A 332 0.39 7.90 -13.38
CA LYS A 332 -0.55 7.27 -14.29
C LYS A 332 -0.03 5.93 -14.81
N VAL A 333 1.23 5.87 -15.23
CA VAL A 333 1.85 4.63 -15.71
C VAL A 333 1.95 3.60 -14.61
N SER A 334 2.30 3.98 -13.37
CA SER A 334 2.30 3.07 -12.22
C SER A 334 0.91 2.51 -11.93
N SER A 335 -0.14 3.33 -12.00
CA SER A 335 -1.52 2.84 -11.86
C SER A 335 -1.91 1.89 -12.99
N THR A 336 -1.56 2.19 -14.24
CA THR A 336 -1.88 1.33 -15.40
C THR A 336 -1.01 0.07 -15.46
N LEU A 337 0.23 0.11 -14.95
CA LEU A 337 1.10 -1.06 -14.82
C LEU A 337 0.55 -2.06 -13.80
N GLN A 338 -0.26 -1.60 -12.85
CA GLN A 338 -1.00 -2.50 -11.97
C GLN A 338 -2.04 -3.30 -12.73
N ASP A 339 -2.82 -2.63 -13.60
CA ASP A 339 -3.81 -3.28 -14.47
C ASP A 339 -3.12 -4.35 -15.36
N LEU A 340 -1.99 -4.00 -15.98
CA LEU A 340 -1.21 -4.92 -16.83
C LEU A 340 -0.53 -6.06 -16.05
N LYS A 341 -0.15 -5.85 -14.79
CA LYS A 341 0.40 -6.91 -13.93
C LYS A 341 -0.67 -7.88 -13.46
N LEU A 342 -1.92 -7.42 -13.31
CA LEU A 342 -3.06 -8.28 -13.00
C LEU A 342 -3.51 -9.06 -14.25
N ASP A 343 -3.32 -8.51 -15.46
CA ASP A 343 -3.46 -9.23 -16.74
C ASP A 343 -2.35 -10.27 -17.00
N ALA A 344 -1.17 -10.13 -16.40
CA ALA A 344 -0.09 -11.09 -16.54
C ALA A 344 -0.35 -12.32 -15.66
N PRO A 345 -0.56 -13.52 -16.24
CA PRO A 345 -1.07 -14.69 -15.52
C PRO A 345 -0.13 -15.25 -14.44
N SER A 346 1.06 -14.68 -14.19
CA SER A 346 2.04 -15.18 -13.22
C SER A 346 1.98 -14.50 -11.85
N SER A 347 1.49 -13.26 -11.76
CA SER A 347 1.52 -12.47 -10.50
C SER A 347 0.48 -12.96 -9.48
N LEU A 348 -0.72 -13.28 -9.96
CA LEU A 348 -1.79 -13.90 -9.16
C LEU A 348 -1.56 -15.39 -8.94
N LYS A 349 -0.91 -16.09 -9.88
CA LYS A 349 -0.61 -17.52 -9.76
C LYS A 349 0.31 -17.87 -8.60
N THR A 350 1.13 -16.95 -8.09
CA THR A 350 2.08 -17.26 -7.00
C THR A 350 1.58 -16.78 -5.63
N CYS A 351 0.80 -15.71 -5.59
CA CYS A 351 0.24 -15.18 -4.34
C CYS A 351 -1.10 -15.78 -3.96
N LEU A 352 -1.91 -16.21 -4.94
CA LEU A 352 -3.11 -16.98 -4.65
C LEU A 352 -2.84 -18.49 -4.73
N SER A 353 -1.65 -18.96 -5.17
CA SER A 353 -1.37 -20.40 -5.15
C SER A 353 -1.29 -21.00 -3.74
N GLU A 354 -1.07 -20.19 -2.71
CA GLU A 354 -0.62 -20.63 -1.39
C GLU A 354 -1.44 -20.11 -0.21
N GLN A 355 -2.75 -19.93 -0.39
CA GLN A 355 -3.70 -19.86 0.73
C GLN A 355 -4.82 -20.86 0.54
#